data_AF-A0AAV1Z608-F1
#
_entry.id   AF-A0AAV1Z608-F1
#
_cell.length_a   1.000
_cell.length_b   1.000
_cell.length_c   1.000
_cell.angle_alpha   90.00
_cell.angle_beta   90.00
_cell.angle_gamma   90.00
#
_symmetry.space_group_name_H-M   'P 1'
#
loop_
_entity.id
_entity.type
_entity.pdbx_description
1 polymer ?
#
loop_
_entity_poly.entity_id
_entity_poly.type
_entity_poly.pdbx_seq_one_letter_code
_entity_poly.pdbx_strand_id
1 'polypeptide(L)'
;MRSEPRVTTKGIQLFVKEAIAYVFFFHGIADWDPPTSIQELRATIPRQIYFHEYIGQAINHQCAIDDTIRFAEEEGFIVDLWLQLPTSEARAQIELYLEVVRTKTRPVNLTIIHMLAFAAFLSRLAVQGDRTDLVITIIWRVVHVFARHFPLEWIYYDARHWALAYNTRHFEIHNKLIEEDPFQESKPEYSQFAGP
;
A
#
# COMPACT_ATOMS: atom_id res chain seq x y z
N MET A 1 11.12 -24.73 -24.69
CA MET A 1 10.49 -23.60 -23.97
C MET A 1 11.53 -22.96 -23.07
N ARG A 2 11.80 -21.66 -23.19
CA ARG A 2 12.58 -20.94 -22.17
C ARG A 2 11.64 -20.68 -21.00
N SER A 3 12.07 -20.98 -19.77
CA SER A 3 11.32 -20.61 -18.56
C SER A 3 11.23 -19.10 -18.47
N GLU A 4 10.06 -18.57 -18.13
CA GLU A 4 9.88 -17.13 -17.91
C GLU A 4 10.81 -16.64 -16.78
N PRO A 5 11.47 -15.47 -16.93
CA PRO A 5 12.33 -14.91 -15.89
C PRO A 5 11.57 -14.67 -14.58
N ARG A 6 12.22 -15.01 -13.47
CA ARG A 6 11.69 -14.83 -12.11
C ARG A 6 12.50 -13.81 -11.34
N VAL A 7 11.82 -13.02 -10.51
CA VAL A 7 12.50 -12.10 -9.59
C VAL A 7 13.13 -12.88 -8.45
N THR A 8 14.33 -12.49 -8.05
CA THR A 8 14.98 -13.07 -6.87
C THR A 8 14.28 -12.59 -5.60
N THR A 9 14.36 -13.36 -4.50
CA THR A 9 13.84 -12.91 -3.20
C THR A 9 14.43 -11.55 -2.77
N LYS A 10 15.72 -11.31 -3.07
CA LYS A 10 16.37 -10.01 -2.83
C LYS A 10 15.75 -8.90 -3.68
N GLY A 11 15.39 -9.17 -4.94
CA GLY A 11 14.72 -8.22 -5.82
C GLY A 11 13.33 -7.83 -5.31
N ILE A 12 12.56 -8.81 -4.84
CA ILE A 12 11.26 -8.56 -4.22
C ILE A 12 11.43 -7.79 -2.90
N GLN A 13 12.42 -8.17 -2.09
CA GLN A 13 12.73 -7.46 -0.84
C GLN A 13 13.09 -6.00 -1.08
N LEU A 14 13.92 -5.72 -2.09
CA LEU A 14 14.28 -4.36 -2.48
C LEU A 14 13.01 -3.59 -2.91
N PHE A 15 12.21 -4.16 -3.80
CA PHE A 15 10.97 -3.56 -4.28
C PHE A 15 10.00 -3.16 -3.14
N VAL A 16 9.76 -4.08 -2.19
CA VAL A 16 8.88 -3.82 -1.04
C VAL A 16 9.47 -2.75 -0.10
N LYS A 17 10.79 -2.79 0.15
CA LYS A 17 11.44 -1.80 1.00
C LYS A 17 11.40 -0.39 0.40
N GLU A 18 11.62 -0.26 -0.90
CA GLU A 18 11.55 1.03 -1.59
C GLU A 18 10.12 1.59 -1.57
N ALA A 19 9.11 0.73 -1.71
CA ALA A 19 7.70 1.13 -1.57
C ALA A 19 7.37 1.68 -0.17
N ILE A 20 7.78 0.97 0.88
CA ILE A 20 7.56 1.43 2.27
C ILE A 20 8.36 2.70 2.56
N ALA A 21 9.63 2.77 2.11
CA ALA A 21 10.48 3.95 2.27
C ALA A 21 9.86 5.20 1.65
N TYR A 22 9.26 5.06 0.46
CA TYR A 22 8.56 6.18 -0.19
C TYR A 22 7.42 6.71 0.66
N VAL A 23 6.58 5.84 1.22
CA VAL A 23 5.48 6.24 2.10
C VAL A 23 6.02 6.88 3.38
N PHE A 24 7.06 6.32 3.98
CA PHE A 24 7.67 6.89 5.18
C PHE A 24 8.18 8.31 4.93
N PHE A 25 8.91 8.51 3.84
CA PHE A 25 9.37 9.84 3.41
C PHE A 25 8.20 10.81 3.22
N PHE A 26 7.14 10.39 2.52
CA PHE A 26 5.96 11.23 2.30
C PHE A 26 5.27 11.66 3.61
N HIS A 27 5.26 10.80 4.62
CA HIS A 27 4.68 11.08 5.94
C HIS A 27 5.69 11.63 6.96
N GLY A 28 6.89 12.03 6.54
CA GLY A 28 7.89 12.66 7.40
C GLY A 28 8.59 11.72 8.38
N ILE A 29 8.53 10.41 8.17
CA ILE A 29 9.27 9.39 8.94
C ILE A 29 10.68 9.27 8.35
N ALA A 30 11.63 10.01 8.90
CA ALA A 30 13.00 10.08 8.39
C ALA A 30 13.95 9.02 9.00
N ASP A 31 13.70 8.61 10.25
CA ASP A 31 14.64 7.81 11.04
C ASP A 31 14.39 6.29 10.96
N TRP A 32 13.72 5.83 9.91
CA TRP A 32 13.54 4.38 9.72
C TRP A 32 14.82 3.75 9.16
N ASP A 33 15.50 2.98 10.01
CA ASP A 33 16.67 2.19 9.61
C ASP A 33 16.31 0.69 9.46
N PRO A 34 16.10 0.17 8.24
CA PRO A 34 15.82 -1.24 8.05
C PRO A 34 17.07 -2.10 8.31
N PRO A 35 16.95 -3.33 8.86
CA PRO A 35 18.08 -4.22 9.16
C PRO A 35 19.01 -4.58 7.99
N THR A 36 18.58 -4.32 6.75
CA THR A 36 19.44 -4.39 5.57
C THR A 36 19.18 -3.11 4.79
N SER A 37 20.21 -2.33 4.52
CA SER A 37 20.03 -1.05 3.85
C SER A 37 19.52 -1.25 2.42
N ILE A 38 18.74 -0.29 1.93
CA ILE A 38 18.25 -0.29 0.54
C ILE A 38 19.43 -0.18 -0.43
N GLN A 39 20.46 0.59 -0.07
CA GLN A 39 21.66 0.82 -0.85
C GLN A 39 22.49 -0.46 -1.01
N GLU A 40 22.65 -1.24 0.06
CA GLU A 40 23.33 -2.54 0.01
C GLU A 40 22.58 -3.55 -0.88
N LEU A 41 21.24 -3.58 -0.79
CA LEU A 41 20.43 -4.41 -1.68
C LEU A 41 20.59 -4.00 -3.15
N ARG A 42 20.49 -2.69 -3.46
CA ARG A 42 20.72 -2.17 -4.82
C ARG A 42 22.10 -2.57 -5.37
N ALA A 43 23.15 -2.49 -4.56
CA ALA A 43 24.50 -2.88 -4.95
C ALA A 43 24.62 -4.38 -5.26
N THR A 44 23.86 -5.23 -4.56
CA THR A 44 23.90 -6.69 -4.73
C THR A 44 23.13 -7.17 -5.97
N ILE A 45 22.08 -6.46 -6.38
CA ILE A 45 21.19 -6.85 -7.48
C ILE A 45 20.91 -5.68 -8.44
N PRO A 46 21.94 -5.08 -9.06
CA PRO A 46 21.80 -3.83 -9.83
C PRO A 46 20.91 -3.94 -11.07
N ARG A 47 20.55 -5.16 -11.49
CA ARG A 47 19.67 -5.43 -12.64
C ARG A 47 18.20 -5.65 -12.26
N GLN A 48 17.87 -5.67 -10.97
CA GLN A 48 16.52 -5.98 -10.47
C GLN A 48 15.97 -4.85 -9.60
N ILE A 49 15.94 -3.64 -10.17
CA ILE A 49 15.38 -2.43 -9.54
C ILE A 49 14.07 -2.11 -10.25
N TYR A 50 12.95 -2.27 -9.55
CA TYR A 50 11.61 -2.17 -10.16
C TYR A 50 10.74 -1.05 -9.58
N PHE A 51 11.11 -0.51 -8.42
CA PHE A 51 10.31 0.54 -7.81
C PHE A 51 10.35 1.82 -8.66
N HIS A 52 9.20 2.49 -8.76
CA HIS A 52 9.03 3.76 -9.43
C HIS A 52 8.11 4.65 -8.59
N GLU A 53 8.29 5.96 -8.63
CA GLU A 53 7.51 6.92 -7.81
C GLU A 53 6.00 6.83 -8.04
N TYR A 54 5.55 6.51 -9.26
CA TYR A 54 4.13 6.27 -9.55
C TYR A 54 3.53 5.15 -8.70
N ILE A 55 4.31 4.12 -8.41
CA ILE A 55 3.91 3.05 -7.48
C ILE A 55 3.74 3.66 -6.08
N GLY A 56 4.73 4.44 -5.63
CA GLY A 56 4.67 5.18 -4.37
C GLY A 56 3.43 6.06 -4.23
N GLN A 57 3.08 6.81 -5.29
CA GLN A 57 1.87 7.63 -5.33
C GLN A 57 0.59 6.78 -5.24
N ALA A 58 0.51 5.68 -5.98
CA ALA A 58 -0.66 4.81 -6.00
C ALA A 58 -0.91 4.14 -4.65
N ILE A 59 0.13 3.63 -4.01
CA ILE A 59 0.00 2.94 -2.72
C ILE A 59 -0.25 3.89 -1.54
N ASN A 60 0.10 5.17 -1.71
CA ASN A 60 -0.17 6.22 -0.73
C ASN A 60 -1.50 6.96 -1.00
N HIS A 61 -2.21 6.58 -2.08
CA HIS A 61 -3.51 7.16 -2.40
C HIS A 61 -4.56 6.70 -1.39
N GLN A 62 -5.40 7.62 -0.90
CA GLN A 62 -6.35 7.33 0.18
C GLN A 62 -7.32 6.20 -0.19
N CYS A 63 -7.83 6.14 -1.43
CA CYS A 63 -8.71 5.04 -1.85
C CYS A 63 -8.04 3.66 -1.77
N ALA A 64 -6.75 3.53 -2.12
CA ALA A 64 -6.04 2.26 -2.01
C ALA A 64 -5.93 1.83 -0.54
N ILE A 65 -5.64 2.80 0.34
CA ILE A 65 -5.55 2.58 1.79
C ILE A 65 -6.91 2.16 2.34
N ASP A 66 -7.96 2.95 2.10
CA ASP A 66 -9.31 2.70 2.61
C ASP A 66 -9.86 1.36 2.15
N ASP A 67 -9.71 1.00 0.87
CA ASP A 67 -10.15 -0.30 0.37
C ASP A 67 -9.44 -1.45 1.08
N THR A 68 -8.12 -1.36 1.26
CA THR A 68 -7.36 -2.42 1.93
C THR A 68 -7.71 -2.60 3.39
N ILE A 69 -7.94 -1.49 4.09
CA ILE A 69 -8.36 -1.49 5.49
C ILE A 69 -9.75 -2.10 5.58
N ARG A 70 -10.70 -1.61 4.76
CA ARG A 70 -12.07 -2.12 4.72
C ARG A 70 -12.10 -3.64 4.47
N PHE A 71 -11.31 -4.13 3.51
CA PHE A 71 -11.22 -5.58 3.25
C PHE A 71 -10.78 -6.37 4.48
N ALA A 72 -9.81 -5.86 5.25
CA ALA A 72 -9.32 -6.50 6.46
C ALA A 72 -10.31 -6.37 7.62
N GLU A 73 -10.92 -5.20 7.82
CA GLU A 73 -11.90 -4.92 8.88
C GLU A 73 -13.18 -5.75 8.71
N GLU A 74 -13.66 -5.94 7.46
CA GLU A 74 -14.77 -6.86 7.14
C GLU A 74 -14.49 -8.30 7.62
N GLU A 75 -13.22 -8.69 7.72
CA GLU A 75 -12.76 -10.00 8.22
C GLU A 75 -12.28 -9.93 9.69
N GLY A 76 -12.61 -8.86 10.40
CA GLY A 76 -12.37 -8.69 11.83
C GLY A 76 -11.01 -8.10 12.22
N PHE A 77 -10.25 -7.53 11.27
CA PHE A 77 -9.03 -6.81 11.62
C PHE A 77 -9.36 -5.55 12.40
N ILE A 78 -8.69 -5.34 13.53
CA ILE A 78 -8.80 -4.10 14.32
C ILE A 78 -7.40 -3.58 14.55
N VAL A 79 -7.08 -2.46 13.91
CA VAL A 79 -5.73 -1.85 13.92
C VAL A 79 -5.23 -1.59 15.35
N ASP A 80 -6.04 -0.95 16.18
CA ASP A 80 -5.64 -0.56 17.53
C ASP A 80 -5.36 -1.78 18.42
N LEU A 81 -6.17 -2.84 18.26
CA LEU A 81 -5.94 -4.10 18.96
C LEU A 81 -4.66 -4.74 18.48
N TRP A 82 -4.47 -4.83 17.16
CA TRP A 82 -3.29 -5.44 16.55
C TRP A 82 -1.97 -4.83 17.06
N LEU A 83 -1.91 -3.49 17.22
CA LEU A 83 -0.75 -2.79 17.77
C LEU A 83 -0.45 -3.11 19.23
N GLN A 84 -1.45 -3.57 20.00
CA GLN A 84 -1.31 -3.92 21.41
C GLN A 84 -0.99 -5.42 21.61
N LEU A 85 -1.15 -6.24 20.58
CA LEU A 85 -0.91 -7.68 20.68
C LEU A 85 0.57 -8.01 20.92
N PRO A 86 0.86 -9.14 21.60
CA PRO A 86 2.18 -9.74 21.61
C PRO A 86 2.71 -9.94 20.19
N THR A 87 4.01 -9.77 19.98
CA THR A 87 4.62 -9.83 18.62
C THR A 87 4.29 -11.12 17.87
N SER A 88 4.18 -12.27 18.54
CA SER A 88 3.77 -13.54 17.92
C SER A 88 2.35 -13.52 17.35
N GLU A 89 1.41 -12.90 18.06
CA GLU A 89 0.00 -12.79 17.66
C GLU A 89 -0.19 -11.72 16.58
N ALA A 90 0.47 -10.57 16.75
CA ALA A 90 0.49 -9.52 15.72
C ALA A 90 1.04 -10.05 14.39
N ARG A 91 2.07 -10.92 14.43
CA ARG A 91 2.63 -11.61 13.26
C ARG A 91 1.61 -12.51 12.56
N ALA A 92 0.84 -13.28 13.32
CA ALA A 92 -0.18 -14.17 12.76
C ALA A 92 -1.30 -13.37 12.08
N GLN A 93 -1.71 -12.24 12.68
CA GLN A 93 -2.71 -11.35 12.08
C GLN A 93 -2.20 -10.70 10.79
N ILE A 94 -0.95 -10.21 10.74
CA ILE A 94 -0.36 -9.65 9.50
C ILE A 94 -0.44 -10.67 8.36
N GLU A 95 -0.09 -11.93 8.62
CA GLU A 95 -0.15 -13.00 7.63
C GLU A 95 -1.58 -13.25 7.13
N LEU A 96 -2.54 -13.35 8.05
CA LEU A 96 -3.95 -13.53 7.73
C LEU A 96 -4.50 -12.38 6.87
N TYR A 97 -4.30 -11.14 7.30
CA TYR A 97 -4.95 -10.00 6.64
C TYR A 97 -4.25 -9.56 5.35
N LEU A 98 -2.95 -9.83 5.18
CA LEU A 98 -2.32 -9.73 3.86
C LEU A 98 -2.94 -10.70 2.85
N GLU A 99 -3.29 -11.92 3.28
CA GLU A 99 -3.97 -12.90 2.44
C GLU A 99 -5.42 -12.51 2.13
N VAL A 100 -6.13 -11.91 3.09
CA VAL A 100 -7.45 -11.30 2.85
C VAL A 100 -7.37 -10.23 1.78
N VAL A 101 -6.45 -9.27 1.92
CA VAL A 101 -6.27 -8.20 0.92
C VAL A 101 -5.91 -8.80 -0.45
N ARG A 102 -5.01 -9.79 -0.51
CA ARG A 102 -4.65 -10.48 -1.76
C ARG A 102 -5.83 -11.16 -2.43
N THR A 103 -6.70 -11.79 -1.67
CA THR A 103 -7.81 -12.60 -2.21
C THR A 103 -8.99 -11.74 -2.65
N LYS A 104 -9.28 -10.64 -1.94
CA LYS A 104 -10.34 -9.68 -2.28
C LYS A 104 -9.98 -8.73 -3.41
N THR A 105 -8.70 -8.54 -3.70
CA THR A 105 -8.24 -7.64 -4.76
C THR A 105 -7.95 -8.40 -6.05
N ARG A 106 -8.57 -7.98 -7.15
CA ARG A 106 -8.31 -8.47 -8.52
C ARG A 106 -8.54 -7.33 -9.51
N PRO A 107 -7.84 -7.30 -10.67
CA PRO A 107 -6.83 -8.25 -11.16
C PRO A 107 -5.45 -8.07 -10.48
N VAL A 108 -4.44 -8.84 -10.92
CA VAL A 108 -3.06 -8.85 -10.39
C VAL A 108 -2.48 -7.43 -10.21
N ASN A 109 -2.75 -6.55 -11.17
CA ASN A 109 -2.31 -5.16 -11.13
C ASN A 109 -2.84 -4.40 -9.91
N LEU A 110 -4.13 -4.55 -9.59
CA LEU A 110 -4.72 -3.97 -8.39
C LEU A 110 -4.23 -4.71 -7.14
N THR A 111 -4.08 -6.03 -7.19
CA THR A 111 -3.58 -6.81 -6.05
C THR A 111 -2.22 -6.33 -5.56
N ILE A 112 -1.26 -6.10 -6.47
CA ILE A 112 0.07 -5.59 -6.10
C ILE A 112 -0.03 -4.22 -5.42
N ILE A 113 -0.80 -3.29 -5.99
CA ILE A 113 -0.98 -1.94 -5.44
C ILE A 113 -1.61 -2.01 -4.04
N HIS A 114 -2.71 -2.75 -3.89
CA HIS A 114 -3.43 -2.84 -2.61
C HIS A 114 -2.61 -3.56 -1.54
N MET A 115 -1.91 -4.64 -1.88
CA MET A 115 -1.04 -5.31 -0.92
C MET A 115 0.10 -4.41 -0.43
N LEU A 116 0.71 -3.63 -1.32
CA LEU A 116 1.74 -2.65 -0.95
C LEU A 116 1.15 -1.48 -0.15
N ALA A 117 -0.03 -0.98 -0.51
CA ALA A 117 -0.74 0.07 0.23
C ALA A 117 -1.02 -0.36 1.66
N PHE A 118 -1.59 -1.56 1.85
CA PHE A 118 -1.85 -2.14 3.16
C PHE A 118 -0.56 -2.30 3.97
N ALA A 119 0.48 -2.87 3.35
CA ALA A 119 1.76 -3.08 4.01
C ALA A 119 2.43 -1.76 4.44
N ALA A 120 2.43 -0.75 3.59
CA ALA A 120 3.01 0.56 3.89
C ALA A 120 2.19 1.28 4.97
N PHE A 121 0.85 1.20 4.91
CA PHE A 121 -0.04 1.72 5.93
C PHE A 121 0.22 1.09 7.30
N LEU A 122 0.24 -0.24 7.39
CA LEU A 122 0.53 -0.96 8.63
C LEU A 122 1.95 -0.67 9.15
N SER A 123 2.93 -0.56 8.24
CA SER A 123 4.30 -0.23 8.63
C SER A 123 4.38 1.16 9.25
N ARG A 124 3.63 2.14 8.70
CA ARG A 124 3.57 3.51 9.23
C ARG A 124 2.97 3.52 10.64
N LEU A 125 1.86 2.81 10.84
CA LEU A 125 1.22 2.69 12.15
C LEU A 125 2.11 1.97 13.16
N ALA A 126 2.81 0.92 12.73
CA ALA A 126 3.77 0.21 13.59
C ALA A 126 4.89 1.13 14.06
N VAL A 127 5.44 1.98 13.19
CA VAL A 127 6.44 2.98 13.59
C VAL A 127 5.86 4.00 14.56
N GLN A 128 4.65 4.52 14.29
CA GLN A 128 3.98 5.48 15.17
C GLN A 128 3.63 4.91 16.55
N GLY A 129 3.40 3.59 16.63
CA GLY A 129 3.16 2.86 17.88
C GLY A 129 4.42 2.30 18.55
N ASP A 130 5.63 2.69 18.13
CA ASP A 130 6.92 2.17 18.63
C ASP A 130 7.08 0.63 18.54
N ARG A 131 6.49 0.04 17.49
CA ARG A 131 6.52 -1.39 17.15
C ARG A 131 7.32 -1.65 15.87
N THR A 132 8.53 -1.08 15.78
CA THR A 132 9.39 -1.18 14.59
C THR A 132 9.76 -2.63 14.21
N ASP A 133 9.70 -3.56 15.17
CA ASP A 133 9.86 -5.00 14.95
C ASP A 133 8.79 -5.59 14.00
N LEU A 134 7.58 -5.01 13.99
CA LEU A 134 6.50 -5.42 13.11
C LEU A 134 6.75 -5.00 11.66
N VAL A 135 7.45 -3.89 11.41
CA VAL A 135 7.79 -3.45 10.04
C VAL A 135 8.61 -4.52 9.31
N ILE A 136 9.59 -5.10 10.00
CA ILE A 136 10.42 -6.19 9.46
C ILE A 136 9.55 -7.41 9.13
N THR A 137 8.62 -7.73 10.02
CA THR A 137 7.66 -8.81 9.77
C THR A 137 6.84 -8.53 8.52
N ILE A 138 6.24 -7.35 8.40
CA ILE A 138 5.39 -6.95 7.27
C ILE A 138 6.17 -7.11 5.96
N ILE A 139 7.40 -6.59 5.90
CA ILE A 139 8.27 -6.71 4.72
C ILE A 139 8.43 -8.18 4.32
N TRP A 140 8.87 -9.04 5.25
CA TRP A 140 9.10 -10.45 4.93
C TRP A 140 7.83 -11.18 4.51
N ARG A 141 6.68 -10.86 5.12
CA ARG A 141 5.41 -11.47 4.74
C ARG A 141 4.99 -11.07 3.33
N VAL A 142 5.09 -9.79 2.98
CA VAL A 142 4.83 -9.33 1.60
C VAL A 142 5.79 -10.01 0.62
N VAL A 143 7.10 -10.07 0.95
CA VAL A 143 8.10 -10.73 0.11
C VAL A 143 7.75 -12.20 -0.14
N HIS A 144 7.36 -12.94 0.89
CA HIS A 144 6.96 -14.34 0.76
C HIS A 144 5.70 -14.51 -0.09
N VAL A 145 4.68 -13.67 0.12
CA VAL A 145 3.45 -13.72 -0.69
C VAL A 145 3.76 -13.40 -2.15
N PHE A 146 4.58 -12.39 -2.41
CA PHE A 146 4.98 -12.01 -3.77
C PHE A 146 5.82 -13.08 -4.44
N ALA A 147 6.79 -13.67 -3.74
CA ALA A 147 7.60 -14.77 -4.28
C ALA A 147 6.75 -16.01 -4.63
N ARG A 148 5.66 -16.24 -3.88
CA ARG A 148 4.76 -17.38 -4.10
C ARG A 148 3.75 -17.13 -5.22
N HIS A 149 3.11 -15.96 -5.23
CA HIS A 149 1.97 -15.67 -6.10
C HIS A 149 2.30 -14.80 -7.31
N PHE A 150 3.37 -14.00 -7.23
CA PHE A 150 3.80 -13.07 -8.27
C PHE A 150 5.31 -13.21 -8.55
N PRO A 151 5.80 -14.41 -8.91
CA PRO A 151 7.25 -14.64 -9.05
C PRO A 151 7.86 -14.07 -10.33
N LEU A 152 7.04 -13.69 -11.31
CA LEU A 152 7.48 -13.40 -12.67
C LEU A 152 7.97 -11.97 -12.81
N GLU A 153 9.10 -11.78 -13.49
CA GLU A 153 9.79 -10.49 -13.61
C GLU A 153 8.94 -9.42 -14.33
N TRP A 154 8.19 -9.82 -15.36
CA TRP A 154 7.35 -8.90 -16.14
C TRP A 154 6.30 -8.19 -15.27
N ILE A 155 5.81 -8.81 -14.19
CA ILE A 155 4.83 -8.20 -13.27
C ILE A 155 5.42 -6.92 -12.65
N TYR A 156 6.71 -6.95 -12.29
CA TYR A 156 7.37 -5.83 -11.62
C TYR A 156 7.79 -4.74 -12.60
N TYR A 157 8.12 -5.11 -13.85
CA TYR A 157 8.31 -4.12 -14.92
C TYR A 157 7.00 -3.39 -15.26
N ASP A 158 5.88 -4.11 -15.29
CA ASP A 158 4.57 -3.54 -15.63
C ASP A 158 3.90 -2.79 -14.48
N ALA A 159 4.31 -3.06 -13.23
CA ALA A 159 3.77 -2.39 -12.04
C ALA A 159 3.79 -0.86 -12.14
N ARG A 160 4.82 -0.28 -12.76
CA ARG A 160 4.89 1.18 -12.98
C ARG A 160 3.76 1.71 -13.88
N HIS A 161 3.41 0.97 -14.93
CA HIS A 161 2.38 1.37 -15.88
C HIS A 161 0.99 1.19 -15.27
N TRP A 162 0.81 0.12 -14.50
CA TRP A 162 -0.42 -0.10 -13.73
C TRP A 162 -0.65 0.97 -12.68
N ALA A 163 0.40 1.36 -11.95
CA ALA A 163 0.33 2.43 -10.97
C ALA A 163 0.03 3.78 -11.62
N LEU A 164 0.67 4.09 -12.76
CA LEU A 164 0.34 5.29 -13.54
C LEU A 164 -1.14 5.30 -13.95
N ALA A 165 -1.66 4.19 -14.48
CA ALA A 165 -3.06 4.08 -14.86
C ALA A 165 -4.01 4.24 -13.64
N TYR A 166 -3.65 3.66 -12.49
CA TYR A 166 -4.38 3.81 -11.24
C TYR A 166 -4.46 5.28 -10.82
N ASN A 167 -3.32 5.98 -10.80
CA ASN A 167 -3.23 7.39 -10.41
C ASN A 167 -4.04 8.28 -11.36
N THR A 168 -3.88 8.11 -12.68
CA THR A 168 -4.64 8.88 -13.67
C THR A 168 -6.15 8.67 -13.48
N ARG A 169 -6.57 7.41 -13.29
CA ARG A 169 -8.00 7.11 -13.14
C ARG A 169 -8.59 7.72 -11.87
N HIS A 170 -7.87 7.65 -10.74
CA HIS A 170 -8.35 8.26 -9.49
C HIS A 170 -8.32 9.78 -9.55
N PHE A 171 -7.33 10.38 -10.21
CA PHE A 171 -7.33 11.82 -10.49
C PHE A 171 -8.58 12.24 -11.30
N GLU A 172 -8.93 11.50 -12.35
CA GLU A 172 -10.14 11.76 -13.12
C GLU A 172 -11.41 11.63 -12.29
N ILE A 173 -11.54 10.58 -11.47
CA ILE A 173 -12.72 10.35 -10.63
C ILE A 173 -12.87 11.49 -9.63
N HIS A 174 -11.82 11.81 -8.87
CA HIS A 174 -11.90 12.81 -7.81
C HIS A 174 -12.00 14.24 -8.33
N ASN A 175 -11.43 14.56 -9.50
CA ASN A 175 -11.54 15.91 -10.06
C ASN A 175 -12.79 16.12 -10.92
N LYS A 176 -13.31 15.10 -11.63
CA LYS A 176 -14.59 15.24 -12.34
C LYS A 176 -15.78 15.30 -11.39
N LEU A 177 -15.72 14.63 -10.24
CA LEU A 177 -16.73 14.74 -9.19
C LEU A 177 -16.78 16.14 -8.53
N ILE A 178 -15.75 16.98 -8.71
CA ILE A 178 -15.75 18.38 -8.27
C ILE A 178 -16.44 19.29 -9.31
N GLU A 179 -16.43 18.91 -10.60
CA GLU A 179 -17.06 19.68 -11.68
C GLU A 179 -18.56 19.35 -11.86
N GLU A 180 -19.04 18.20 -11.36
CA GLU A 180 -20.43 17.75 -11.47
C GLU A 180 -21.19 17.77 -10.12
N ASP A 181 -21.19 18.90 -9.41
CA ASP A 181 -22.28 19.21 -8.44
C ASP A 181 -23.29 20.19 -9.06
N PRO A 182 -24.24 19.72 -9.89
CA PRO A 182 -25.36 20.54 -10.35
C PRO A 182 -26.45 20.73 -9.26
N PHE A 183 -26.23 20.22 -8.04
CA PHE A 183 -27.19 20.25 -6.93
C PHE A 183 -26.71 21.06 -5.72
N GLN A 184 -25.92 22.11 -5.94
CA GLN A 184 -26.14 23.34 -5.18
C GLN A 184 -27.50 23.95 -5.56
N GLU A 185 -28.58 23.25 -5.20
CA GLU A 185 -29.90 23.85 -5.07
C GLU A 185 -29.77 24.99 -4.08
N SER A 186 -29.97 26.19 -4.63
CA SER A 186 -30.22 27.43 -3.94
C SER A 186 -30.94 27.20 -2.61
N LYS A 187 -30.28 27.51 -1.49
CA LYS A 187 -30.99 27.74 -0.23
C LYS A 187 -32.08 28.78 -0.53
N PRO A 188 -33.38 28.47 -0.32
CA PRO A 188 -34.36 29.52 -0.38
C PRO A 188 -34.14 30.46 0.80
N GLU A 189 -33.88 31.72 0.52
CA GLU A 189 -33.90 32.82 1.49
C GLU A 189 -35.31 32.94 2.07
N TYR A 190 -35.59 32.24 3.17
CA TYR A 190 -36.70 32.57 4.05
C TYR A 190 -36.19 32.74 5.48
N SER A 191 -35.58 33.89 5.72
CA SER A 191 -35.49 34.49 7.06
C SER A 191 -35.54 36.00 6.94
N GLN A 192 -36.68 36.51 6.48
CA GLN A 192 -37.15 37.86 6.79
C GLN A 192 -38.63 37.73 7.10
N PHE A 193 -39.07 38.40 8.17
CA PHE A 193 -40.35 38.23 8.89
C PHE A 193 -40.36 37.17 9.99
N ALA A 194 -39.51 37.36 10.99
CA ALA A 194 -39.98 37.22 12.37
C ALA A 194 -39.34 38.32 13.22
N GLY A 195 -40.16 39.28 13.62
CA GLY A 195 -39.85 40.22 14.67
C GLY A 195 -40.93 41.30 14.76
N PRO A 196 -41.16 41.88 15.94
CA PRO A 196 -41.26 41.29 17.27
C PRO A 196 -42.70 40.82 17.60
#